data_AF-A0A6C0FRL0-F1
#
_entry.id   AF-A0A6C0FRL0-F1
#
_cell.length_a   1.000
_cell.length_b   1.000
_cell.length_c   1.000
_cell.angle_alpha   90.00
_cell.angle_beta   90.00
_cell.angle_gamma   90.00
#
_symmetry.space_group_name_H-M   'P 1'
#
loop_
_entity.id
_entity.type
_entity.pdbx_description
1 polymer ?
#
loop_
_entity_poly.entity_id
_entity_poly.type
_entity_poly.pdbx_seq_one_letter_code
_entity_poly.pdbx_strand_id
1 'polypeptide(L)'
;MVSAMDDAVTPGTGTPAPAKRTRRPRQATAERRAEILRAAAHTFGSKGYKTGSLAEVAEQVGITHAGVLHHFGSKEQLLVEVLEYRDKEDVRDLEGQHIPGGIELFRHLVRTARMNAERRGIVQGYTVLTGESVTENHPARGWVTNRFSILRGEIADAIGEVGGPGVDRETAERAASAIIGVMDGLQVQWLLDDAVDLSESTAFAIEAILTAALAGTGRPHPLR
;
A
#
# COMPACT_ATOMS: atom_id res chain seq x y z
N MET A 1 31.83 36.21 -72.80
CA MET A 1 31.66 35.90 -71.37
C MET A 1 30.27 35.27 -71.22
N VAL A 2 30.04 34.02 -71.68
CA VAL A 2 30.31 32.72 -71.00
C VAL A 2 29.88 32.78 -69.52
N SER A 3 29.08 31.90 -68.92
CA SER A 3 28.14 30.82 -69.25
C SER A 3 27.62 30.29 -67.89
N ALA A 4 26.50 29.55 -67.89
CA ALA A 4 25.96 28.66 -66.84
C ALA A 4 25.26 29.33 -65.63
N MET A 5 23.94 29.12 -65.43
CA MET A 5 23.26 27.95 -64.81
C MET A 5 23.74 27.72 -63.36
N ASP A 6 22.88 27.89 -62.35
CA ASP A 6 22.09 26.78 -61.82
C ASP A 6 21.15 27.21 -60.68
N ASP A 7 20.18 26.33 -60.43
CA ASP A 7 19.00 26.42 -59.59
C ASP A 7 19.22 26.43 -58.06
N ALA A 8 18.20 27.01 -57.41
CA ALA A 8 17.51 26.53 -56.20
C ALA A 8 18.01 26.80 -54.76
N VAL A 9 16.96 26.81 -53.93
CA VAL A 9 16.84 26.43 -52.52
C VAL A 9 16.79 27.57 -51.50
N THR A 10 15.56 27.82 -51.07
CA THR A 10 15.12 28.58 -49.89
C THR A 10 15.68 27.94 -48.60
N PRO A 11 16.18 28.70 -47.61
CA PRO A 11 16.56 28.13 -46.32
C PRO A 11 15.30 27.92 -45.46
N GLY A 12 14.95 26.66 -45.21
CA GLY A 12 13.92 26.27 -44.28
C GLY A 12 14.27 26.64 -42.84
N THR A 13 13.28 27.18 -42.13
CA THR A 13 13.30 27.42 -40.68
C THR A 13 13.29 26.08 -39.93
N GLY A 14 14.46 25.60 -39.55
CA GLY A 14 14.60 24.45 -38.66
C GLY A 14 14.12 24.78 -37.25
N THR A 15 12.95 24.27 -36.87
CA THR A 15 12.51 24.20 -35.46
C THR A 15 13.48 23.31 -34.68
N PRO A 16 14.04 23.74 -33.53
CA PRO A 16 14.87 22.87 -32.72
C PRO A 16 14.02 21.72 -32.14
N ALA A 17 14.42 20.48 -32.41
CA ALA A 17 13.82 19.30 -31.79
C ALA A 17 13.96 19.39 -30.25
N PRO A 18 12.96 18.95 -29.47
CA PRO A 18 13.03 19.03 -28.02
C PRO A 18 14.14 18.11 -27.49
N ALA A 19 15.11 18.71 -26.81
CA ALA A 19 16.20 18.00 -26.15
C ALA A 19 15.62 16.97 -25.16
N LYS A 20 15.88 15.68 -25.38
CA LYS A 20 15.60 14.61 -24.42
C LYS A 20 16.36 14.91 -23.13
N ARG A 21 15.66 15.47 -22.13
CA ARG A 21 16.17 15.65 -20.77
C ARG A 21 16.66 14.30 -20.25
N THR A 22 17.98 14.13 -20.16
CA THR A 22 18.60 12.97 -19.52
C THR A 22 18.12 12.92 -18.08
N ARG A 23 17.34 11.88 -17.76
CA ARG A 23 16.75 11.73 -16.43
C ARG A 23 17.86 11.50 -15.41
N ARG A 24 17.81 12.20 -14.26
CA ARG A 24 18.87 12.13 -13.24
C ARG A 24 19.03 10.69 -12.72
N PRO A 25 20.26 10.16 -12.56
CA PRO A 25 20.50 8.76 -12.18
C PRO A 25 19.73 8.29 -10.94
N ARG A 26 19.60 9.13 -9.91
CA ARG A 26 18.85 8.81 -8.68
C ARG A 26 17.35 8.54 -8.93
N GLN A 27 16.74 9.25 -9.88
CA GLN A 27 15.34 9.05 -10.25
C GLN A 27 15.15 7.74 -11.06
N ALA A 28 16.15 7.36 -11.86
CA ALA A 28 16.16 6.06 -12.53
C ALA A 28 16.25 4.90 -11.53
N THR A 29 17.10 5.02 -10.50
CA THR A 29 17.23 4.01 -9.45
C THR A 29 15.96 3.86 -8.61
N ALA A 30 15.32 4.96 -8.21
CA ALA A 30 14.11 4.92 -7.39
C ALA A 30 12.94 4.26 -8.13
N GLU A 31 12.74 4.59 -9.40
CA GLU A 31 11.69 3.98 -10.21
C GLU A 31 11.94 2.50 -10.47
N ARG A 32 13.21 2.11 -10.72
CA ARG A 32 13.57 0.69 -10.84
C ARG A 32 13.28 -0.08 -9.56
N ARG A 33 13.57 0.49 -8.39
CA ARG A 33 13.24 -0.14 -7.11
C ARG A 33 11.73 -0.32 -6.94
N ALA A 34 10.92 0.67 -7.34
CA ALA A 34 9.46 0.57 -7.30
C ALA A 34 8.90 -0.48 -8.29
N GLU A 35 9.50 -0.64 -9.48
CA GLU A 35 9.15 -1.72 -10.42
C GLU A 35 9.38 -3.10 -9.80
N ILE A 36 10.53 -3.30 -9.15
CA ILE A 36 10.86 -4.57 -8.48
C ILE A 36 9.89 -4.85 -7.34
N LEU A 37 9.54 -3.84 -6.54
CA LEU A 37 8.57 -3.99 -5.45
C LEU A 37 7.18 -4.42 -5.95
N ARG A 38 6.70 -3.83 -7.06
CA ARG A 38 5.42 -4.23 -7.67
C ARG A 38 5.46 -5.67 -8.21
N ALA A 39 6.54 -6.05 -8.90
CA ALA A 39 6.72 -7.42 -9.40
C ALA A 39 6.82 -8.44 -8.25
N ALA A 40 7.50 -8.09 -7.16
CA ALA A 40 7.60 -8.90 -5.96
C ALA A 40 6.24 -9.05 -5.26
N ALA A 41 5.47 -7.96 -5.11
CA ALA A 41 4.12 -8.01 -4.55
C ALA A 41 3.21 -8.96 -5.35
N HIS A 42 3.24 -8.88 -6.68
CA HIS A 42 2.49 -9.78 -7.55
C HIS A 42 2.96 -11.23 -7.43
N THR A 43 4.27 -11.48 -7.43
CA THR A 43 4.84 -12.83 -7.37
C THR A 43 4.55 -13.51 -6.03
N PHE A 44 4.78 -12.81 -4.92
CA PHE A 44 4.53 -13.36 -3.59
C PHE A 44 3.03 -13.45 -3.29
N GLY A 45 2.22 -12.52 -3.78
CA GLY A 45 0.76 -12.57 -3.62
C GLY A 45 0.10 -13.70 -4.41
N SER A 46 0.63 -14.05 -5.59
CA SER A 46 0.06 -15.11 -6.42
C SER A 46 0.51 -16.52 -6.01
N LYS A 47 1.75 -16.67 -5.52
CA LYS A 47 2.38 -17.98 -5.25
C LYS A 47 2.69 -18.26 -3.78
N GLY A 48 2.52 -17.27 -2.91
CA GLY A 48 3.03 -17.30 -1.53
C GLY A 48 4.53 -16.99 -1.46
N TYR A 49 5.02 -16.65 -0.27
CA TYR A 49 6.42 -16.28 -0.07
C TYR A 49 7.38 -17.42 -0.40
N LYS A 50 7.08 -18.66 0.03
CA LYS A 50 8.00 -19.80 -0.14
C LYS A 50 8.20 -20.15 -1.62
N THR A 51 7.12 -20.21 -2.39
CA THR A 51 7.15 -20.64 -3.80
C THR A 51 7.59 -19.52 -4.74
N GLY A 52 7.18 -18.27 -4.50
CA GLY A 52 7.56 -17.15 -5.35
C GLY A 52 9.08 -16.90 -5.32
N SER A 53 9.73 -16.85 -6.48
CA SER A 53 11.19 -16.77 -6.58
C SER A 53 11.68 -15.39 -7.02
N LEU A 54 12.91 -15.04 -6.59
CA LEU A 54 13.57 -13.83 -7.07
C LEU A 54 13.88 -13.87 -8.58
N ALA A 55 13.98 -15.06 -9.16
CA ALA A 55 14.17 -15.24 -10.60
C ALA A 55 12.92 -14.77 -11.37
N GLU A 56 11.73 -15.17 -10.93
CA GLU A 56 10.46 -14.73 -11.55
C GLU A 56 10.21 -13.23 -11.36
N VAL A 57 10.63 -12.66 -10.22
CA VAL A 57 10.61 -11.20 -10.01
C VAL A 57 11.54 -10.50 -11.00
N ALA A 58 12.76 -11.02 -11.17
CA ALA A 58 13.74 -10.45 -12.08
C ALA A 58 13.28 -10.51 -13.54
N GLU A 59 12.68 -11.62 -13.95
CA GLU A 59 12.09 -11.83 -15.28
C GLU A 59 11.00 -10.80 -15.58
N GLN A 60 10.06 -10.58 -14.64
CA GLN A 60 8.98 -9.60 -14.79
C GLN A 60 9.48 -8.16 -15.00
N VAL A 61 10.65 -7.81 -14.47
CA VAL A 61 11.23 -6.46 -14.54
C VAL A 61 12.29 -6.33 -15.65
N GLY A 62 12.67 -7.44 -16.28
CA GLY A 62 13.72 -7.49 -17.30
C GLY A 62 15.12 -7.22 -16.74
N ILE A 63 15.42 -7.74 -15.54
CA ILE A 63 16.76 -7.67 -14.92
C ILE A 63 17.24 -9.06 -14.52
N THR A 64 18.48 -9.15 -14.03
CA THR A 64 19.04 -10.41 -13.53
C THR A 64 18.66 -10.64 -12.07
N HIS A 65 18.69 -11.91 -11.64
CA HIS A 65 18.57 -12.29 -10.23
C HIS A 65 19.55 -11.52 -9.33
N ALA A 66 20.82 -11.41 -9.76
CA ALA A 66 21.84 -10.63 -9.07
C ALA A 66 21.50 -9.13 -9.02
N GLY A 67 20.83 -8.61 -10.05
CA GLY A 67 20.32 -7.24 -10.06
C GLY A 67 19.25 -6.99 -8.99
N VAL A 68 18.31 -7.93 -8.80
CA VAL A 68 17.34 -7.85 -7.69
C VAL A 68 18.05 -7.86 -6.35
N LEU A 69 18.97 -8.81 -6.12
CA LEU A 69 19.74 -8.88 -4.88
C LEU A 69 20.61 -7.64 -4.64
N HIS A 70 21.14 -7.00 -5.69
CA HIS A 70 21.87 -5.76 -5.54
C HIS A 70 21.01 -4.63 -4.97
N HIS A 71 19.72 -4.59 -5.31
CA HIS A 71 18.79 -3.57 -4.82
C HIS A 71 18.28 -3.83 -3.39
N PHE A 72 18.11 -5.09 -3.01
CA PHE A 72 17.37 -5.47 -1.79
C PHE A 72 18.18 -6.31 -0.80
N GLY A 73 19.35 -6.81 -1.16
CA GLY A 73 20.21 -7.64 -0.33
C GLY A 73 19.76 -9.10 -0.21
N SER A 74 18.49 -9.36 0.13
CA SER A 74 17.94 -10.71 0.27
C SER A 74 16.46 -10.79 -0.13
N LYS A 75 15.94 -12.03 -0.21
CA LYS A 75 14.51 -12.27 -0.47
C LYS A 75 13.65 -11.86 0.72
N GLU A 76 14.14 -12.10 1.93
CA GLU A 76 13.51 -11.71 3.19
C GLU A 76 13.40 -10.19 3.29
N GLN A 77 14.47 -9.47 2.95
CA GLN A 77 14.48 -8.01 2.96
C GLN A 77 13.57 -7.44 1.87
N LEU A 78 13.57 -8.01 0.66
CA LEU A 78 12.62 -7.65 -0.39
C LEU A 78 11.16 -7.84 0.08
N LEU A 79 10.87 -8.94 0.79
CA LEU A 79 9.55 -9.18 1.35
C LEU A 79 9.11 -8.07 2.31
N VAL A 80 9.97 -7.70 3.27
CA VAL A 80 9.68 -6.61 4.22
C VAL A 80 9.48 -5.30 3.48
N GLU A 81 10.31 -5.01 2.49
CA GLU A 81 10.20 -3.76 1.72
C GLU A 81 8.95 -3.70 0.84
N VAL A 82 8.43 -4.84 0.34
CA VAL A 82 7.13 -4.91 -0.33
C VAL A 82 6.01 -4.46 0.61
N LEU A 83 6.05 -4.93 1.85
CA LEU A 83 5.06 -4.60 2.85
C LEU A 83 5.14 -3.12 3.27
N GLU A 84 6.35 -2.59 3.48
CA GLU A 84 6.56 -1.16 3.73
C GLU A 84 6.19 -0.26 2.56
N TYR A 85 6.38 -0.73 1.32
CA TYR A 85 6.05 0.03 0.13
C TYR A 85 4.57 0.36 0.08
N ARG A 86 3.70 -0.60 0.45
CA ARG A 86 2.26 -0.36 0.57
C ARG A 86 1.95 0.75 1.59
N ASP A 87 2.47 0.61 2.81
CA ASP A 87 2.24 1.58 3.88
C ASP A 87 2.68 3.00 3.49
N LYS A 88 3.82 3.12 2.79
CA LYS A 88 4.33 4.40 2.27
C LYS A 88 3.45 4.98 1.16
N GLU A 89 2.92 4.15 0.26
CA GLU A 89 2.03 4.60 -0.80
C GLU A 89 0.65 5.03 -0.28
N ASP A 90 0.20 4.51 0.87
CA ASP A 90 -1.08 4.89 1.47
C ASP A 90 -1.05 6.33 2.05
N VAL A 91 0.10 6.77 2.55
CA VAL A 91 0.28 8.13 3.13
C VAL A 91 0.98 9.12 2.20
N ARG A 92 1.37 8.69 0.99
CA ARG A 92 2.22 9.48 0.07
C ARG A 92 1.69 10.86 -0.25
N ASP A 93 0.38 10.98 -0.44
CA ASP A 93 -0.28 12.23 -0.85
C ASP A 93 -0.81 13.04 0.35
N LEU A 94 -0.51 12.60 1.58
CA LEU A 94 -0.87 13.31 2.80
C LEU A 94 0.21 14.33 3.19
N GLU A 95 -0.24 15.45 3.76
CA GLU A 95 0.67 16.39 4.41
C GLU A 95 1.41 15.68 5.56
N GLY A 96 2.73 15.86 5.64
CA GLY A 96 3.57 15.19 6.63
C GLY A 96 3.81 13.69 6.38
N GLN A 97 3.18 13.07 5.38
CA GLN A 97 3.34 11.65 5.02
C GLN A 97 3.12 10.70 6.22
N HIS A 98 2.15 11.02 7.06
CA HIS A 98 1.76 10.20 8.20
C HIS A 98 0.25 10.02 8.24
N ILE A 99 -0.20 8.99 8.97
CA ILE A 99 -1.62 8.76 9.23
C ILE A 99 -2.15 9.92 10.08
N PRO A 100 -3.27 10.56 9.70
CA PRO A 100 -3.83 11.66 10.48
C PRO A 100 -4.49 11.15 11.76
N GLY A 101 -4.60 12.01 12.78
CA GLY A 101 -5.31 11.70 14.04
C GLY A 101 -6.82 11.97 13.97
N GLY A 102 -7.49 11.78 15.12
CA GLY A 102 -8.91 12.06 15.31
C GLY A 102 -9.83 11.51 14.22
N ILE A 103 -10.83 12.31 13.82
CA ILE A 103 -11.82 11.87 12.84
C ILE A 103 -11.22 11.66 11.42
N GLU A 104 -10.14 12.36 11.10
CA GLU A 104 -9.49 12.23 9.79
C GLU A 104 -8.82 10.88 9.60
N LEU A 105 -8.42 10.21 10.67
CA LEU A 105 -7.91 8.83 10.62
C LEU A 105 -8.91 7.90 9.93
N PHE A 106 -10.18 7.95 10.35
CA PHE A 106 -11.21 7.06 9.82
C PHE A 106 -11.54 7.38 8.36
N ARG A 107 -11.56 8.67 8.01
CA ARG A 107 -11.67 9.10 6.60
C ARG A 107 -10.49 8.60 5.77
N HIS A 108 -9.29 8.60 6.34
CA HIS A 108 -8.10 8.03 5.70
C HIS A 108 -8.26 6.52 5.48
N LEU A 109 -8.72 5.74 6.47
CA LEU A 109 -8.94 4.30 6.29
C LEU A 109 -9.92 3.98 5.15
N VAL A 110 -11.01 4.75 5.02
CA VAL A 110 -11.96 4.61 3.89
C VAL A 110 -11.31 4.99 2.56
N ARG A 111 -10.53 6.08 2.50
CA ARG A 111 -9.77 6.45 1.29
C ARG A 111 -8.78 5.35 0.89
N THR A 112 -8.09 4.75 1.85
CA THR A 112 -7.18 3.63 1.64
C THR A 112 -7.91 2.41 1.09
N ALA A 113 -9.11 2.09 1.59
CA ALA A 113 -9.93 1.01 1.04
C ALA A 113 -10.30 1.25 -0.44
N ARG A 114 -10.64 2.48 -0.81
CA ARG A 114 -10.88 2.86 -2.22
C ARG A 114 -9.64 2.71 -3.09
N MET A 115 -8.48 3.19 -2.62
CA MET A 115 -7.22 3.07 -3.36
C MET A 115 -6.78 1.60 -3.52
N ASN A 116 -7.07 0.76 -2.52
CA ASN A 116 -6.81 -0.67 -2.56
C ASN A 116 -7.61 -1.38 -3.68
N ALA A 117 -8.84 -0.94 -3.95
CA ALA A 117 -9.65 -1.48 -5.04
C ALA A 117 -8.99 -1.32 -6.43
N GLU A 118 -8.15 -0.29 -6.59
CA GLU A 118 -7.38 -0.05 -7.83
C GLU A 118 -6.05 -0.84 -7.87
N ARG A 119 -5.65 -1.47 -6.76
CA ARG A 119 -4.32 -2.05 -6.53
C ARG A 119 -4.38 -3.52 -6.13
N ARG A 120 -5.25 -4.30 -6.79
CA ARG A 120 -5.56 -5.70 -6.45
C ARG A 120 -4.35 -6.59 -6.16
N GLY A 121 -3.30 -6.53 -6.99
CA GLY A 121 -2.10 -7.35 -6.78
C GLY A 121 -1.32 -7.00 -5.50
N ILE A 122 -1.31 -5.74 -5.09
CA ILE A 122 -0.67 -5.30 -3.84
C ILE A 122 -1.49 -5.78 -2.64
N VAL A 123 -2.82 -5.66 -2.70
CA VAL A 123 -3.72 -6.14 -1.65
C VAL A 123 -3.59 -7.66 -1.51
N GLN A 124 -3.61 -8.40 -2.62
CA GLN A 124 -3.40 -9.85 -2.62
C GLN A 124 -2.07 -10.22 -1.96
N GLY A 125 -0.97 -9.55 -2.33
CA GLY A 125 0.33 -9.72 -1.70
C GLY A 125 0.26 -9.52 -0.19
N TYR A 126 -0.30 -8.40 0.26
CA TYR A 126 -0.45 -8.10 1.67
C TYR A 126 -1.29 -9.15 2.41
N THR A 127 -2.43 -9.57 1.86
CA THR A 127 -3.35 -10.55 2.46
C THR A 127 -2.66 -11.91 2.65
N VAL A 128 -2.01 -12.42 1.60
CA VAL A 128 -1.30 -13.72 1.66
C VAL A 128 -0.15 -13.66 2.66
N LEU A 129 0.68 -12.62 2.58
CA LEU A 129 1.87 -12.48 3.43
C LEU A 129 1.52 -12.27 4.91
N THR A 130 0.47 -11.51 5.20
CA THR A 130 -0.05 -11.35 6.56
C THR A 130 -0.53 -12.70 7.11
N GLY A 131 -1.26 -13.48 6.32
CA GLY A 131 -1.69 -14.83 6.67
C GLY A 131 -0.52 -15.79 6.91
N GLU A 132 0.46 -15.84 6.01
CA GLU A 132 1.65 -16.71 6.15
C GLU A 132 2.52 -16.34 7.36
N SER A 133 2.52 -15.07 7.78
CA SER A 133 3.35 -14.56 8.88
C SER A 133 3.04 -15.17 10.25
N VAL A 134 1.89 -15.82 10.40
CA VAL A 134 1.50 -16.51 11.64
C VAL A 134 2.25 -17.83 11.84
N THR A 135 2.86 -18.38 10.77
CA THR A 135 3.62 -19.62 10.82
C THR A 135 4.97 -19.46 11.53
N GLU A 136 5.52 -20.57 12.02
CA GLU A 136 6.80 -20.58 12.74
C GLU A 136 7.94 -19.99 11.91
N ASN A 137 8.75 -19.13 12.54
CA ASN A 137 9.96 -18.52 11.96
C ASN A 137 9.74 -17.76 10.64
N HIS A 138 8.52 -17.30 10.35
CA HIS A 138 8.26 -16.52 9.13
C HIS A 138 8.99 -15.17 9.15
N PRO A 139 9.75 -14.79 8.10
CA PRO A 139 10.56 -13.57 8.09
C PRO A 139 9.76 -12.27 8.34
N ALA A 140 8.52 -12.20 7.84
CA ALA A 140 7.66 -11.04 8.04
C ALA A 140 7.01 -10.95 9.43
N ARG A 141 7.12 -11.97 10.29
CA ARG A 141 6.38 -12.01 11.57
C ARG A 141 6.66 -10.80 12.46
N GLY A 142 7.92 -10.40 12.58
CA GLY A 142 8.31 -9.23 13.38
C GLY A 142 7.71 -7.93 12.84
N TRP A 143 7.80 -7.74 11.53
CA TRP A 143 7.24 -6.56 10.85
C TRP A 143 5.71 -6.49 11.01
N VAL A 144 4.99 -7.59 10.73
CA VAL A 144 3.52 -7.63 10.82
C VAL A 144 3.04 -7.38 12.26
N THR A 145 3.73 -7.97 13.25
CA THR A 145 3.42 -7.74 14.67
C THR A 145 3.57 -6.27 15.05
N ASN A 146 4.68 -5.65 14.64
CA ASN A 146 4.94 -4.24 14.90
C ASN A 146 3.90 -3.34 14.23
N ARG A 147 3.59 -3.61 12.95
CA ARG A 147 2.56 -2.87 12.20
C ARG A 147 1.21 -2.90 12.89
N PHE A 148 0.73 -4.09 13.27
CA PHE A 148 -0.56 -4.18 13.96
C PHE A 148 -0.54 -3.48 15.31
N SER A 149 0.58 -3.48 16.02
CA SER A 149 0.72 -2.75 17.28
C SER A 149 0.60 -1.24 17.08
N ILE A 150 1.29 -0.69 16.06
CA ILE A 150 1.25 0.73 15.72
C ILE A 150 -0.17 1.14 15.31
N LEU A 151 -0.77 0.44 14.35
CA LEU A 151 -2.11 0.76 13.86
C LEU A 151 -3.18 0.70 14.95
N ARG A 152 -3.13 -0.33 15.83
CA ARG A 152 -4.06 -0.40 16.96
C ARG A 152 -3.90 0.80 17.89
N GLY A 153 -2.67 1.24 18.14
CA GLY A 153 -2.38 2.44 18.93
C GLY A 153 -2.97 3.68 18.29
N GLU A 154 -2.64 3.96 17.03
CA GLU A 154 -3.11 5.14 16.30
C GLU A 154 -4.64 5.19 16.20
N ILE A 155 -5.29 4.05 15.89
CA ILE A 155 -6.75 3.99 15.82
C ILE A 155 -7.36 4.19 17.22
N ALA A 156 -6.81 3.57 18.27
CA ALA A 156 -7.33 3.74 19.63
C ALA A 156 -7.16 5.18 20.14
N ASP A 157 -6.05 5.84 19.81
CA ASP A 157 -5.82 7.25 20.11
C ASP A 157 -6.85 8.13 19.39
N ALA A 158 -7.10 7.90 18.10
CA ALA A 158 -8.11 8.61 17.33
C ALA A 158 -9.54 8.39 17.86
N ILE A 159 -9.88 7.18 18.32
CA ILE A 159 -11.17 6.92 18.97
C ILE A 159 -11.29 7.75 20.26
N GLY A 160 -10.22 7.79 21.08
CA GLY A 160 -10.19 8.58 22.31
C GLY A 160 -10.31 10.09 22.05
N GLU A 161 -9.67 10.61 21.00
CA GLU A 161 -9.80 12.01 20.58
C GLU A 161 -11.24 12.36 20.16
N VAL A 162 -11.89 11.47 19.40
CA VAL A 162 -13.27 11.69 18.92
C VAL A 162 -14.29 11.56 20.07
N GLY A 163 -14.11 10.59 20.96
CA GLY A 163 -15.04 10.32 22.06
C GLY A 163 -14.81 11.14 23.33
N GLY A 164 -13.62 11.72 23.48
CA GLY A 164 -13.23 12.44 24.69
C GLY A 164 -13.28 11.54 25.95
N PRO A 165 -13.52 12.12 27.14
CA PRO A 165 -13.53 11.37 28.40
C PRO A 165 -14.59 10.27 28.52
N GLY A 166 -15.54 10.20 27.58
CA GLY A 166 -16.62 9.21 27.57
C GLY A 166 -16.20 7.81 27.08
N VAL A 167 -14.99 7.66 26.52
CA VAL A 167 -14.48 6.39 26.00
C VAL A 167 -13.24 5.98 26.76
N ASP A 168 -13.32 4.84 27.46
CA ASP A 168 -12.16 4.26 28.13
C ASP A 168 -11.19 3.60 27.13
N ARG A 169 -9.93 3.46 27.55
CA ARG A 169 -8.85 2.95 26.70
C ARG A 169 -9.10 1.51 26.23
N GLU A 170 -9.66 0.67 27.09
CA GLU A 170 -9.91 -0.75 26.78
C GLU A 170 -10.97 -0.88 25.69
N THR A 171 -12.02 -0.06 25.74
CA THR A 171 -13.03 0.04 24.69
C THR A 171 -12.42 0.52 23.37
N ALA A 172 -11.58 1.56 23.40
CA ALA A 172 -10.89 2.07 22.21
C ALA A 172 -9.98 1.01 21.56
N GLU A 173 -9.20 0.27 22.36
CA GLU A 173 -8.29 -0.78 21.86
C GLU A 173 -9.04 -1.98 21.26
N ARG A 174 -10.18 -2.36 21.85
CA ARG A 174 -11.06 -3.40 21.30
C ARG A 174 -11.66 -2.97 19.98
N ALA A 175 -12.18 -1.74 19.90
CA ALA A 175 -12.73 -1.18 18.68
C ALA A 175 -11.67 -1.05 17.57
N ALA A 176 -10.46 -0.60 17.91
CA ALA A 176 -9.32 -0.55 16.99
C ALA A 176 -8.98 -1.94 16.42
N SER A 177 -8.91 -2.95 17.29
CA SER A 177 -8.68 -4.34 16.87
C SER A 177 -9.80 -4.86 15.95
N ALA A 178 -11.06 -4.54 16.26
CA ALA A 178 -12.21 -4.93 15.45
C ALA A 178 -12.21 -4.24 14.08
N ILE A 179 -11.88 -2.95 14.00
CA ILE A 179 -11.76 -2.21 12.72
C ILE A 179 -10.73 -2.88 11.82
N ILE A 180 -9.52 -3.15 12.33
CA ILE A 180 -8.47 -3.83 11.58
C ILE A 180 -8.93 -5.21 11.11
N GLY A 181 -9.50 -6.01 12.02
CA GLY A 181 -9.97 -7.35 11.70
C GLY A 181 -11.05 -7.39 10.61
N VAL A 182 -12.01 -6.46 10.67
CA VAL A 182 -13.04 -6.35 9.62
C VAL A 182 -12.43 -5.89 8.30
N MET A 183 -11.54 -4.89 8.31
CA MET A 183 -10.87 -4.42 7.09
C MET A 183 -10.07 -5.54 6.41
N ASP A 184 -9.30 -6.32 7.17
CA ASP A 184 -8.54 -7.45 6.63
C ASP A 184 -9.47 -8.56 6.12
N GLY A 185 -10.56 -8.84 6.84
CA GLY A 185 -11.58 -9.81 6.41
C GLY A 185 -12.32 -9.37 5.13
N LEU A 186 -12.58 -8.08 4.97
CA LEU A 186 -13.20 -7.51 3.77
C LEU A 186 -12.25 -7.59 2.56
N GLN A 187 -10.95 -7.37 2.76
CA GLN A 187 -9.96 -7.57 1.69
C GLN A 187 -9.97 -9.01 1.18
N VAL A 188 -10.02 -10.01 2.08
CA VAL A 188 -10.12 -11.43 1.70
C VAL A 188 -11.38 -11.68 0.86
N GLN A 189 -12.54 -11.20 1.31
CA GLN A 189 -13.80 -11.42 0.61
C GLN A 189 -13.81 -10.74 -0.77
N TRP A 190 -13.40 -9.48 -0.86
CA TRP A 190 -13.30 -8.73 -2.12
C TRP A 190 -12.28 -9.35 -3.11
N LEU A 191 -11.20 -9.96 -2.59
CA LEU A 191 -10.26 -10.70 -3.43
C LEU A 191 -10.87 -11.98 -4.01
N LEU A 192 -11.94 -12.53 -3.43
CA LEU A 192 -12.54 -13.79 -3.86
C LEU A 192 -13.84 -13.60 -4.63
N ASP A 193 -14.58 -12.54 -4.35
CA ASP A 193 -15.92 -12.29 -4.87
C ASP A 193 -16.14 -10.80 -5.13
N ASP A 194 -16.63 -10.47 -6.32
CA ASP A 194 -16.97 -9.10 -6.73
C ASP A 194 -18.25 -8.57 -6.02
N ALA A 195 -18.95 -9.42 -5.27
CA ALA A 195 -20.13 -9.02 -4.48
C ALA A 195 -19.82 -8.03 -3.34
N VAL A 196 -18.55 -7.91 -2.93
CA VAL A 196 -18.13 -7.02 -1.84
C VAL A 196 -17.56 -5.73 -2.41
N ASP A 197 -18.21 -4.59 -2.18
CA ASP A 197 -17.56 -3.30 -2.36
C ASP A 197 -16.63 -3.03 -1.16
N LEU A 198 -15.32 -3.05 -1.40
CA LEU A 198 -14.32 -2.90 -0.35
C LEU A 198 -14.42 -1.54 0.36
N SER A 199 -14.72 -0.46 -0.37
CA SER A 199 -14.76 0.89 0.18
C SER A 199 -16.04 1.11 0.99
N GLU A 200 -17.20 0.79 0.43
CA GLU A 200 -18.50 0.97 1.08
C GLU A 200 -18.64 0.07 2.31
N SER A 201 -18.22 -1.20 2.21
CA SER A 201 -18.26 -2.13 3.34
C SER A 201 -17.32 -1.71 4.47
N THR A 202 -16.15 -1.14 4.13
CA THR A 202 -15.21 -0.60 5.12
C THR A 202 -15.80 0.61 5.84
N ALA A 203 -16.40 1.54 5.10
CA ALA A 203 -17.04 2.72 5.68
C ALA A 203 -18.17 2.32 6.64
N PHE A 204 -19.07 1.44 6.20
CA PHE A 204 -20.16 0.92 7.02
C PHE A 204 -19.64 0.27 8.32
N ALA A 205 -18.62 -0.58 8.22
CA ALA A 205 -18.05 -1.25 9.38
C ALA A 205 -17.41 -0.27 10.38
N ILE A 206 -16.63 0.69 9.88
CA ILE A 206 -16.00 1.73 10.72
C ILE A 206 -17.07 2.55 11.43
N GLU A 207 -18.11 3.00 10.72
CA GLU A 207 -19.20 3.78 11.32
C GLU A 207 -19.95 2.99 12.40
N ALA A 208 -20.25 1.71 12.15
CA ALA A 208 -20.91 0.84 13.11
C ALA A 208 -20.06 0.62 14.38
N ILE A 209 -18.77 0.33 14.22
CA ILE A 209 -17.86 0.09 15.34
C ILE A 209 -17.63 1.39 16.12
N LEU A 210 -17.43 2.52 15.45
CA LEU A 210 -17.29 3.82 16.09
C LEU A 210 -18.55 4.18 16.87
N THR A 211 -19.73 4.05 16.26
CA THR A 211 -20.99 4.33 16.95
C THR A 211 -21.15 3.48 18.21
N ALA A 212 -20.76 2.20 18.16
CA ALA A 212 -20.78 1.31 19.32
C ALA A 212 -19.78 1.74 20.40
N ALA A 213 -18.55 2.12 20.01
CA ALA A 213 -17.51 2.56 20.94
C ALA A 213 -17.87 3.91 21.62
N LEU A 214 -18.46 4.84 20.87
CA LEU A 214 -18.81 6.18 21.33
C LEU A 214 -20.10 6.23 22.17
N ALA A 215 -20.98 5.22 22.05
CA ALA A 215 -22.25 5.19 22.80
C ALA A 215 -22.07 5.06 24.32
N GLY A 216 -20.85 4.77 24.79
CA GLY A 216 -20.53 4.55 26.20
C GLY A 216 -21.23 3.32 26.78
N THR A 217 -21.08 3.11 28.09
CA THR A 217 -21.67 1.97 28.82
C THR A 217 -23.20 2.07 29.02
N GLY A 218 -23.84 3.14 28.53
CA GLY A 218 -25.24 3.46 28.81
C GLY A 218 -26.27 2.76 27.91
N ARG A 219 -25.85 2.09 26.83
CA ARG A 219 -26.75 1.27 26.00
C ARG A 219 -26.68 -0.19 26.44
N PRO A 220 -27.84 -0.89 26.53
CA PRO A 220 -27.84 -2.32 26.79
C PRO A 220 -27.01 -3.01 25.70
N HIS A 221 -25.97 -3.73 26.11
CA HIS A 221 -25.17 -4.56 25.22
C HIS A 221 -26.00 -5.81 24.89
N PRO A 222 -26.51 -5.98 23.67
CA PRO A 222 -27.38 -7.12 23.33
C PRO A 222 -26.66 -8.48 23.42
N LEU A 223 -25.33 -8.46 23.59
CA LEU A 223 -24.46 -9.63 23.68
C LEU A 223 -23.86 -9.83 25.09
N ARG A 224 -24.24 -9.00 26.08
CA ARG A 224 -23.80 -9.14 27.49
C ARG A 224 -24.97 -9.33 28.43
#